data_AF-A0AAU9XA92-F1
#
_entry.id   AF-A0AAU9XA92-F1
#
_cell.length_a   1.000
_cell.length_b   1.000
_cell.length_c   1.000
_cell.angle_alpha   90.00
_cell.angle_beta   90.00
_cell.angle_gamma   90.00
#
_symmetry.space_group_name_H-M   'P 1'
#
loop_
_entity.id
_entity.type
_entity.pdbx_description
1 polymer ?
#
loop_
_entity_poly.entity_id
_entity_poly.type
_entity_poly.pdbx_seq_one_letter_code
_entity_poly.pdbx_strand_id
1 'polypeptide(L)'
;MFGSQKIPVYCHMGNFGCGDGGWTLAMKINGTKRTFHYDSHFWSNRNAYNFAGAKTGFDLLETKLPTYWNTPFSKICLGMKIGHQLRFIAINRQANSLYLLIADGKYRATSLGRNTWKTLIGSLASLQHNCNKEGFNAMGSANGSSRARIGFLGNNERDCITPDSRIGFDQCRQFTPEKAFDGRRLINHVIRIVKVLTVSFCHKMCYMEPDCVSINLYKRVSGHGGYKCELNNVTHEKHEDDLEKKDDYFYHAAESACVDNPCNNNATCQSSFMY
;
A
#
# COMPACT_ATOMS: atom_id res chain seq x y z
N MET A 1 -6.74 -37.41 -3.03
CA MET A 1 -5.43 -37.56 -2.37
C MET A 1 -4.67 -36.25 -2.48
N PHE A 2 -4.68 -35.42 -1.43
CA PHE A 2 -3.75 -34.29 -1.33
C PHE A 2 -2.59 -34.76 -0.45
N GLY A 3 -1.41 -34.93 -1.04
CA GLY A 3 -0.19 -35.21 -0.29
C GLY A 3 0.01 -34.14 0.77
N SER A 4 0.19 -34.55 2.02
CA SER A 4 0.47 -33.66 3.15
C SER A 4 1.86 -33.04 2.97
N GLN A 5 1.94 -31.94 2.22
CA GLN A 5 3.17 -31.18 2.13
C GLN A 5 3.47 -30.58 3.50
N LYS A 6 4.44 -31.16 4.21
CA LYS A 6 4.94 -30.62 5.48
C LYS A 6 5.68 -29.32 5.18
N ILE A 7 5.06 -28.18 5.46
CA ILE A 7 5.69 -26.87 5.30
C ILE A 7 6.26 -26.46 6.66
N PRO A 8 7.57 -26.23 6.80
CA PRO A 8 8.12 -25.64 8.02
C PRO A 8 7.60 -24.21 8.12
N VAL A 9 6.74 -23.97 9.11
CA VAL A 9 6.18 -22.64 9.40
C VAL A 9 6.89 -22.09 10.61
N TYR A 10 7.33 -20.84 10.53
CA TYR A 10 7.76 -20.10 11.71
C TYR A 10 6.59 -19.99 12.70
N CYS A 11 6.67 -20.76 13.78
CA CYS A 11 5.81 -20.62 14.94
C CYS A 11 6.62 -19.93 16.02
N HIS A 12 6.10 -18.83 16.53
CA HIS A 12 6.68 -18.22 17.71
C HIS A 12 5.92 -18.64 18.95
N MET A 13 6.68 -19.04 19.96
CA MET A 13 6.20 -19.45 21.27
C MET A 13 6.59 -18.36 22.27
N GLY A 14 5.64 -17.52 22.66
CA GLY A 14 5.90 -16.39 23.55
C GLY A 14 4.82 -15.31 23.46
N ASN A 15 4.90 -14.31 24.35
CA ASN A 15 3.99 -13.19 24.38
C ASN A 15 4.61 -11.98 23.67
N PHE A 16 4.07 -11.63 22.51
CA PHE A 16 4.46 -10.43 21.75
C PHE A 16 3.57 -9.21 22.03
N GLY A 17 2.74 -9.26 23.07
CA GLY A 17 1.67 -8.26 23.30
C GLY A 17 0.32 -8.67 22.69
N CYS A 18 0.20 -9.88 22.14
CA CYS A 18 -1.07 -10.45 21.68
C CYS A 18 -1.66 -11.51 22.63
N GLY A 19 -0.96 -11.81 23.73
CA GLY A 19 -1.29 -12.87 24.67
C GLY A 19 -0.40 -14.11 24.51
N ASP A 20 -0.45 -14.96 25.52
CA ASP A 20 0.33 -16.19 25.60
C ASP A 20 -0.22 -17.26 24.65
N GLY A 21 0.66 -18.05 24.02
CA GLY A 21 0.28 -19.17 23.17
C GLY A 21 1.17 -19.34 21.93
N GLY A 22 0.90 -20.39 21.16
CA GLY A 22 1.54 -20.62 19.87
C GLY A 22 0.85 -19.81 18.77
N TRP A 23 1.56 -18.86 18.18
CA TRP A 23 1.07 -18.08 17.06
C TRP A 23 1.52 -18.69 15.73
N THR A 24 0.55 -19.02 14.86
CA THR A 24 0.82 -19.56 13.52
C THR A 24 0.88 -18.44 12.48
N LEU A 25 2.02 -18.30 11.80
CA LEU A 25 2.17 -17.32 10.72
C LEU A 25 1.23 -17.67 9.56
N ALA A 26 0.47 -16.68 9.09
CA ALA A 26 -0.37 -16.79 7.89
C ALA A 26 0.22 -16.10 6.67
N MET A 27 0.82 -14.93 6.88
CA MET A 27 1.29 -14.03 5.83
C MET A 27 2.33 -13.05 6.38
N LYS A 28 3.31 -12.67 5.55
CA LYS A 28 4.17 -11.49 5.75
C LYS A 28 4.06 -10.59 4.53
N ILE A 29 3.86 -9.30 4.76
CA ILE A 29 3.72 -8.27 3.72
C ILE A 29 4.89 -7.31 3.85
N ASN A 30 5.52 -6.99 2.72
CA ASN A 30 6.53 -5.95 2.67
C ASN A 30 5.88 -4.69 2.09
N GLY A 31 5.82 -3.61 2.88
CA GLY A 31 5.20 -2.35 2.47
C GLY A 31 5.76 -1.77 1.17
N THR A 32 6.98 -2.15 0.76
CA THR A 32 7.59 -1.71 -0.50
C THR A 32 7.16 -2.50 -1.73
N LYS A 33 6.61 -3.71 -1.57
CA LYS A 33 6.34 -4.63 -2.68
C LYS A 33 4.86 -4.64 -3.06
N ARG A 34 4.59 -4.75 -4.38
CA ARG A 34 3.21 -4.76 -4.96
C ARG A 34 2.41 -6.02 -4.65
N THR A 35 3.07 -7.08 -4.17
CA THR A 35 2.52 -8.44 -4.08
C THR A 35 1.18 -8.49 -3.35
N PHE A 36 1.06 -7.78 -2.23
CA PHE A 36 -0.14 -7.76 -1.40
C PHE A 36 -0.82 -6.37 -1.35
N HIS A 37 -0.79 -5.66 -2.48
CA HIS A 37 -1.66 -4.49 -2.68
C HIS A 37 -3.13 -4.83 -2.39
N TYR A 38 -3.95 -3.84 -2.03
CA TYR A 38 -5.36 -4.04 -1.70
C TYR A 38 -6.07 -4.90 -2.76
N ASP A 39 -5.99 -4.54 -4.04
CA ASP A 39 -6.64 -5.28 -5.14
C ASP A 39 -5.96 -6.60 -5.54
N SER A 40 -4.91 -7.02 -4.85
CA SER A 40 -4.19 -8.25 -5.19
C SER A 40 -5.09 -9.48 -5.09
N HIS A 41 -5.10 -10.27 -6.15
CA HIS A 41 -5.75 -11.59 -6.20
C HIS A 41 -5.26 -12.54 -5.08
N PHE A 42 -4.08 -12.30 -4.47
CA PHE A 42 -3.61 -13.07 -3.32
C PHE A 42 -4.54 -12.96 -2.10
N TRP A 43 -5.37 -11.92 -1.98
CA TRP A 43 -6.34 -11.82 -0.89
C TRP A 43 -7.52 -12.79 -1.04
N SER A 44 -7.88 -13.11 -2.28
CA SER A 44 -9.10 -13.86 -2.64
C SER A 44 -8.84 -15.24 -3.28
N ASN A 45 -7.57 -15.65 -3.45
CA ASN A 45 -7.19 -16.99 -3.90
C ASN A 45 -6.59 -17.85 -2.77
N ARG A 46 -6.41 -19.16 -3.06
CA ARG A 46 -5.74 -20.12 -2.17
C ARG A 46 -4.33 -20.47 -2.67
N ASN A 47 -3.70 -19.55 -3.40
CA ASN A 47 -2.33 -19.74 -3.88
C ASN A 47 -1.37 -19.32 -2.77
N ALA A 48 -0.37 -20.17 -2.52
CA ALA A 48 0.76 -19.82 -1.66
C ALA A 48 1.70 -18.85 -2.39
N TYR A 49 2.48 -18.10 -1.63
CA TYR A 49 3.52 -17.24 -2.15
C TYR A 49 4.77 -17.37 -1.29
N ASN A 50 5.92 -17.60 -1.92
CA ASN A 50 7.25 -17.62 -1.31
C ASN A 50 7.33 -18.38 0.04
N PHE A 51 7.35 -19.72 -0.02
CA PHE A 51 7.51 -20.55 1.19
C PHE A 51 8.84 -20.33 1.92
N ALA A 52 9.90 -19.91 1.21
CA ALA A 52 11.18 -19.62 1.84
C ALA A 52 11.08 -18.49 2.86
N GLY A 53 10.23 -17.49 2.58
CA GLY A 53 9.93 -16.41 3.52
C GLY A 53 9.28 -16.88 4.82
N ALA A 54 8.70 -18.07 4.88
CA ALA A 54 8.10 -18.60 6.11
C ALA A 54 9.10 -19.22 7.09
N LYS A 55 10.36 -19.43 6.67
CA LYS A 55 11.40 -20.04 7.51
C LYS A 55 12.03 -19.05 8.48
N THR A 56 11.84 -17.76 8.24
CA THR A 56 12.42 -16.65 8.99
C THR A 56 11.33 -15.86 9.70
N GLY A 57 11.71 -15.18 10.79
CA GLY A 57 10.80 -14.34 11.57
C GLY A 57 10.38 -13.05 10.86
N PHE A 58 10.38 -11.94 11.58
CA PHE A 58 9.95 -10.63 11.08
C PHE A 58 11.03 -9.90 10.26
N ASP A 59 11.35 -10.45 9.10
CA ASP A 59 12.21 -9.87 8.08
C ASP A 59 11.40 -9.21 6.94
N LEU A 60 12.08 -8.88 5.84
CA LEU A 60 11.49 -8.23 4.66
C LEU A 60 11.04 -9.24 3.59
N LEU A 61 11.12 -10.55 3.85
CA LEU A 61 10.74 -11.59 2.91
C LEU A 61 9.23 -11.85 3.00
N GLU A 62 8.52 -11.44 1.95
CA GLU A 62 7.09 -11.67 1.81
C GLU A 62 6.73 -13.16 1.79
N THR A 63 5.60 -13.54 2.37
CA THR A 63 5.09 -14.91 2.28
C THR A 63 3.58 -14.94 2.42
N LYS A 64 2.93 -15.93 1.79
CA LYS A 64 1.53 -16.29 2.03
C LYS A 64 1.44 -17.81 2.13
N LEU A 65 0.90 -18.29 3.24
CA LEU A 65 0.93 -19.71 3.59
C LEU A 65 -0.46 -20.34 3.55
N PRO A 66 -0.55 -21.68 3.43
CA PRO A 66 -1.82 -22.40 3.54
C PRO A 66 -2.61 -22.14 4.81
N THR A 67 -1.92 -21.77 5.89
CA THR A 67 -2.52 -21.33 7.15
C THR A 67 -3.43 -20.11 6.97
N TYR A 68 -3.23 -19.28 5.95
CA TYR A 68 -4.15 -18.19 5.59
C TYR A 68 -5.57 -18.68 5.25
N TRP A 69 -5.71 -19.85 4.59
CA TRP A 69 -7.01 -20.37 4.16
C TRP A 69 -7.49 -21.63 4.88
N ASN A 70 -6.61 -22.32 5.62
CA ASN A 70 -6.92 -23.60 6.28
C ASN A 70 -6.91 -23.55 7.82
N THR A 71 -6.60 -22.41 8.45
CA THR A 71 -6.47 -22.33 9.92
C THR A 71 -7.64 -21.55 10.53
N PRO A 72 -8.55 -22.22 11.27
CA PRO A 72 -9.52 -21.55 12.13
C PRO A 72 -8.84 -20.83 13.28
N PHE A 73 -9.39 -19.69 13.69
CA PHE A 73 -8.85 -18.90 14.80
C PHE A 73 -9.95 -18.16 15.56
N SER A 74 -9.63 -17.74 16.79
CA SER A 74 -10.42 -16.84 17.63
C SER A 74 -9.76 -15.48 17.85
N LYS A 75 -8.47 -15.36 17.53
CA LYS A 75 -7.68 -14.13 17.64
C LYS A 75 -6.72 -14.00 16.46
N ILE A 76 -6.43 -12.77 16.07
CA ILE A 76 -5.42 -12.42 15.08
C ILE A 76 -4.39 -11.53 15.77
N CYS A 77 -3.11 -11.87 15.66
CA CYS A 77 -2.02 -11.00 16.06
C CYS A 77 -1.45 -10.30 14.82
N LEU A 78 -1.53 -8.98 14.80
CA LEU A 78 -1.03 -8.15 13.72
C LEU A 78 0.25 -7.45 14.18
N GLY A 79 1.36 -7.68 13.48
CA GLY A 79 2.67 -7.13 13.81
C GLY A 79 3.22 -6.24 12.72
N MET A 80 3.66 -5.04 13.08
CA MET A 80 4.34 -4.12 12.16
C MET A 80 5.78 -3.88 12.62
N LYS A 81 6.70 -3.87 11.66
CA LYS A 81 8.12 -3.55 11.88
C LYS A 81 8.45 -2.22 11.21
N ILE A 82 8.90 -1.25 12.00
CA ILE A 82 9.37 0.06 11.53
C ILE A 82 10.77 0.30 12.10
N GLY A 83 11.76 0.36 11.21
CA GLY A 83 13.18 0.32 11.61
C GLY A 83 13.47 -0.95 12.42
N HIS A 84 13.97 -0.77 13.65
CA HIS A 84 14.25 -1.87 14.58
C HIS A 84 13.10 -2.17 15.54
N GLN A 85 12.00 -1.40 15.50
CA GLN A 85 10.88 -1.59 16.41
C GLN A 85 9.85 -2.54 15.82
N LEU A 86 9.48 -3.55 16.61
CA LEU A 86 8.36 -4.45 16.31
C LEU A 86 7.25 -4.18 17.30
N ARG A 87 6.05 -3.97 16.77
CA ARG A 87 4.87 -3.62 17.55
C ARG A 87 3.69 -4.45 17.09
N PHE A 88 2.88 -4.88 18.06
CA PHE A 88 1.79 -5.80 17.81
C PHE A 88 0.49 -5.30 18.40
N ILE A 89 -0.62 -5.68 17.75
CA ILE A 89 -1.97 -5.54 18.28
C ILE A 89 -2.73 -6.84 18.08
N ALA A 90 -3.64 -7.15 18.99
CA ALA A 90 -4.53 -8.31 18.87
C ALA A 90 -5.94 -7.89 18.46
N ILE A 91 -6.52 -8.64 17.52
CA ILE A 91 -7.94 -8.55 17.18
C ILE A 91 -8.63 -9.82 17.67
N ASN A 92 -9.60 -9.66 18.56
CA ASN A 92 -10.47 -10.76 18.97
C ASN A 92 -11.56 -10.95 17.90
N ARG A 93 -11.40 -11.99 17.08
CA ARG A 93 -12.34 -12.30 15.98
C ARG A 93 -12.30 -13.79 15.70
N GLN A 94 -13.46 -14.43 15.75
CA GLN A 94 -13.60 -15.82 15.35
C GLN A 94 -13.89 -15.94 13.85
N ALA A 95 -13.14 -16.80 13.17
CA ALA A 95 -13.39 -17.17 11.78
C ALA A 95 -12.77 -18.54 11.45
N ASN A 96 -13.28 -19.19 10.41
CA ASN A 96 -12.76 -20.47 9.93
C ASN A 96 -11.41 -20.33 9.20
N SER A 97 -11.10 -19.15 8.65
CA SER A 97 -9.79 -18.78 8.12
C SER A 97 -9.75 -17.29 7.74
N LEU A 98 -8.55 -16.73 7.52
CA LEU A 98 -8.41 -15.34 7.06
C LEU A 98 -8.97 -15.19 5.65
N TYR A 99 -8.78 -16.20 4.80
CA TYR A 99 -9.39 -16.29 3.48
C TYR A 99 -10.90 -16.07 3.54
N LEU A 100 -11.63 -16.85 4.35
CA LEU A 100 -13.09 -16.71 4.43
C LEU A 100 -13.53 -15.38 5.06
N LEU A 101 -12.68 -14.76 5.86
CA LEU A 101 -12.96 -13.47 6.47
C LEU A 101 -12.74 -12.29 5.50
N ILE A 102 -11.88 -12.44 4.49
CA ILE A 102 -11.43 -11.33 3.62
C ILE A 102 -11.90 -11.50 2.16
N ALA A 103 -11.88 -12.72 1.62
CA ALA A 103 -11.96 -12.98 0.18
C ALA A 103 -13.24 -12.51 -0.51
N ASP A 104 -14.35 -12.39 0.23
CA ASP A 104 -15.63 -11.91 -0.30
C ASP A 104 -15.70 -10.38 -0.47
N GLY A 105 -14.66 -9.65 -0.07
CA GLY A 105 -14.57 -8.20 -0.19
C GLY A 105 -15.50 -7.42 0.73
N LYS A 106 -16.29 -8.08 1.59
CA LYS A 106 -17.26 -7.41 2.46
C LYS A 106 -16.56 -6.73 3.62
N TYR A 107 -16.96 -5.51 3.92
CA TYR A 107 -16.50 -4.76 5.09
C TYR A 107 -16.96 -5.45 6.38
N ARG A 108 -16.04 -5.60 7.34
CA ARG A 108 -16.33 -6.13 8.68
C ARG A 108 -15.61 -5.30 9.71
N ALA A 109 -16.35 -4.63 10.59
CA ALA A 109 -15.78 -3.75 11.60
C ALA A 109 -14.99 -4.51 12.67
N THR A 110 -13.96 -3.85 13.19
CA THR A 110 -13.31 -4.17 14.47
C THR A 110 -13.68 -3.12 15.51
N SER A 111 -13.24 -3.30 16.76
CA SER A 111 -13.53 -2.39 17.87
C SER A 111 -12.26 -2.08 18.69
N LEU A 112 -11.11 -1.94 18.02
CA LEU A 112 -9.83 -1.69 18.68
C LEU A 112 -9.66 -0.21 19.06
N GLY A 113 -10.23 0.68 18.25
CA GLY A 113 -10.10 2.12 18.39
C GLY A 113 -8.79 2.68 17.83
N ARG A 114 -8.86 3.96 17.42
CA ARG A 114 -7.78 4.72 16.75
C ARG A 114 -6.44 4.63 17.48
N ASN A 115 -6.45 4.81 18.80
CA ASN A 115 -5.21 4.84 19.59
C ASN A 115 -4.49 3.49 19.54
N THR A 116 -5.22 2.38 19.57
CA THR A 116 -4.68 1.03 19.43
C THR A 116 -4.02 0.84 18.06
N TRP A 117 -4.66 1.27 16.98
CA TRP A 117 -4.05 1.21 15.64
C TRP A 117 -2.77 2.05 15.53
N LYS A 118 -2.76 3.25 16.14
CA LYS A 118 -1.58 4.13 16.17
C LYS A 118 -0.39 3.51 16.90
N THR A 119 -0.60 2.61 17.87
CA THR A 119 0.51 1.99 18.61
C THR A 119 1.41 1.16 17.69
N LEU A 120 0.90 0.62 16.58
CA LEU A 120 1.69 -0.10 15.58
C LEU A 120 2.80 0.77 14.97
N ILE A 121 2.57 2.07 14.84
CA ILE A 121 3.53 3.03 14.28
C ILE A 121 4.40 3.64 15.38
N GLY A 122 3.81 3.92 16.56
CA GLY A 122 4.50 4.51 17.71
C GLY A 122 4.17 5.99 17.93
N SER A 123 5.10 6.73 18.54
CA SER A 123 4.88 8.14 18.93
C SER A 123 4.67 9.08 17.75
N LEU A 124 5.24 8.76 16.58
CA LEU A 124 5.12 9.55 15.34
C LEU A 124 3.81 9.29 14.59
N ALA A 125 2.95 8.38 15.08
CA ALA A 125 1.70 8.05 14.42
C ALA A 125 0.76 9.26 14.34
N SER A 126 0.33 9.59 13.12
CA SER A 126 -0.71 10.59 12.89
C SER A 126 -1.78 10.03 11.94
N LEU A 127 -3.03 10.37 12.23
CA LEU A 127 -4.19 10.05 11.42
C LEU A 127 -5.14 11.24 11.52
N GLN A 128 -5.68 11.70 10.40
CA GLN A 128 -6.69 12.76 10.38
C GLN A 128 -7.89 12.41 11.28
N HIS A 129 -8.42 13.40 12.00
CA HIS A 129 -9.19 13.20 13.24
C HIS A 129 -10.56 12.54 13.07
N ASN A 130 -11.18 12.71 11.90
CA ASN A 130 -12.47 12.14 11.56
C ASN A 130 -12.31 10.86 10.75
N CYS A 131 -13.45 10.26 10.38
CA CYS A 131 -13.60 8.87 9.93
C CYS A 131 -12.87 7.87 10.83
N ASN A 132 -13.61 6.99 11.51
CA ASN A 132 -13.02 5.97 12.38
C ASN A 132 -13.32 4.57 11.83
N LYS A 133 -13.18 4.41 10.51
CA LYS A 133 -13.55 3.15 9.86
C LYS A 133 -12.41 2.14 10.01
N GLU A 134 -12.59 1.21 10.93
CA GLU A 134 -11.63 0.14 11.21
C GLU A 134 -12.16 -1.24 10.82
N GLY A 135 -11.26 -2.16 10.49
CA GLY A 135 -11.54 -3.58 10.32
C GLY A 135 -11.08 -4.17 8.99
N PHE A 136 -11.82 -5.18 8.52
CA PHE A 136 -11.51 -5.93 7.32
C PHE A 136 -12.19 -5.31 6.10
N ASN A 137 -11.49 -5.26 4.96
CA ASN A 137 -11.97 -4.64 3.71
C ASN A 137 -12.52 -3.22 3.93
N ALA A 138 -11.81 -2.42 4.72
CA ALA A 138 -12.17 -1.03 4.96
C ALA A 138 -11.88 -0.20 3.70
N MET A 139 -12.88 0.50 3.18
CA MET A 139 -12.75 1.41 2.04
C MET A 139 -13.73 2.57 2.15
N GLY A 140 -13.36 3.71 1.55
CA GLY A 140 -14.28 4.82 1.30
C GLY A 140 -15.17 4.57 0.09
N SER A 141 -16.19 5.41 -0.07
CA SER A 141 -17.16 5.31 -1.18
C SER A 141 -16.75 6.13 -2.40
N ALA A 142 -15.89 7.14 -2.23
CA ALA A 142 -15.38 7.93 -3.34
C ALA A 142 -14.25 7.21 -4.09
N ASN A 143 -14.20 7.44 -5.40
CA ASN A 143 -13.07 7.02 -6.23
C ASN A 143 -11.77 7.65 -5.73
N GLY A 144 -10.72 6.83 -5.61
CA GLY A 144 -9.42 7.26 -5.12
C GLY A 144 -9.30 7.44 -3.60
N SER A 145 -10.35 7.09 -2.84
CA SER A 145 -10.27 7.05 -1.39
C SER A 145 -9.33 5.95 -0.89
N SER A 146 -8.81 6.14 0.31
CA SER A 146 -7.94 5.19 1.00
C SER A 146 -8.69 3.91 1.30
N ARG A 147 -7.95 2.79 1.19
CA ARG A 147 -8.46 1.44 1.41
C ARG A 147 -7.48 0.67 2.26
N ALA A 148 -7.98 -0.28 3.04
CA ALA A 148 -7.17 -1.18 3.82
C ALA A 148 -7.81 -2.58 3.92
N ARG A 149 -7.03 -3.64 3.71
CA ARG A 149 -7.55 -5.01 3.81
C ARG A 149 -7.79 -5.40 5.25
N ILE A 150 -6.89 -4.98 6.13
CA ILE A 150 -7.05 -5.04 7.57
C ILE A 150 -6.44 -3.75 8.09
N GLY A 151 -7.25 -2.81 8.59
CA GLY A 151 -6.71 -1.50 8.92
C GLY A 151 -7.71 -0.51 9.47
N PHE A 152 -7.25 0.74 9.54
CA PHE A 152 -7.96 1.91 10.02
C PHE A 152 -7.87 3.01 8.96
N LEU A 153 -9.01 3.65 8.65
CA LEU A 153 -9.11 4.79 7.74
C LEU A 153 -9.57 6.03 8.49
N GLY A 154 -9.00 7.19 8.14
CA GLY A 154 -9.37 8.50 8.66
C GLY A 154 -9.35 9.60 7.59
N ASN A 155 -10.00 10.72 7.90
CA ASN A 155 -10.02 11.96 7.11
C ASN A 155 -10.36 13.16 7.99
N ASN A 156 -10.55 14.34 7.37
CA ASN A 156 -10.99 15.55 8.07
C ASN A 156 -12.48 15.86 7.85
N GLU A 157 -13.17 15.17 6.94
CA GLU A 157 -14.61 15.38 6.68
C GLU A 157 -15.49 14.79 7.79
N ARG A 158 -16.81 14.98 7.71
CA ARG A 158 -17.78 14.50 8.71
C ARG A 158 -18.26 13.07 8.48
N ASP A 159 -17.75 12.42 7.44
CA ASP A 159 -18.15 11.09 6.99
C ASP A 159 -16.92 10.27 6.56
N CYS A 160 -17.16 9.03 6.11
CA CYS A 160 -16.13 8.13 5.60
C CYS A 160 -16.20 7.93 4.08
N ILE A 161 -16.68 8.93 3.33
CA ILE A 161 -16.78 8.85 1.86
C ILE A 161 -15.39 9.02 1.23
N THR A 162 -14.59 9.95 1.72
CA THR A 162 -13.27 10.35 1.17
C THR A 162 -12.09 10.13 2.13
N PRO A 163 -11.94 8.97 2.80
CA PRO A 163 -10.78 8.71 3.67
C PRO A 163 -9.46 8.91 2.91
N ASP A 164 -8.55 9.68 3.46
CA ASP A 164 -7.28 10.05 2.83
C ASP A 164 -6.05 9.82 3.74
N SER A 165 -6.28 9.40 4.98
CA SER A 165 -5.33 8.81 5.92
C SER A 165 -5.62 7.32 6.18
N ARG A 166 -4.57 6.51 6.38
CA ARG A 166 -4.73 5.09 6.73
C ARG A 166 -3.57 4.48 7.50
N ILE A 167 -3.86 3.44 8.27
CA ILE A 167 -2.92 2.42 8.73
C ILE A 167 -3.48 1.08 8.24
N GLY A 168 -2.70 0.27 7.54
CA GLY A 168 -3.22 -0.97 6.95
C GLY A 168 -2.18 -2.06 6.78
N PHE A 169 -2.64 -3.30 6.89
CA PHE A 169 -1.93 -4.52 6.48
C PHE A 169 -2.32 -4.87 5.06
N ASP A 170 -1.91 -3.98 4.18
CA ASP A 170 -1.96 -4.03 2.73
C ASP A 170 -0.99 -2.94 2.27
N GLN A 171 -0.58 -2.99 1.02
CA GLN A 171 0.45 -2.06 0.58
C GLN A 171 -0.01 -0.59 0.69
N CYS A 172 0.70 0.18 1.51
CA CYS A 172 0.74 1.64 1.48
C CYS A 172 1.94 2.09 0.66
N ARG A 173 1.72 2.62 -0.55
CA ARG A 173 2.80 3.32 -1.24
C ARG A 173 2.62 4.82 -1.13
N GLN A 174 3.76 5.48 -1.13
CA GLN A 174 3.89 6.91 -1.26
C GLN A 174 4.67 7.17 -2.55
N PHE A 175 4.14 8.01 -3.43
CA PHE A 175 4.95 8.60 -4.49
C PHE A 175 5.80 9.67 -3.82
N THR A 176 7.08 9.41 -3.66
CA THR A 176 8.06 10.38 -3.19
C THR A 176 8.85 10.83 -4.41
N PRO A 177 8.72 12.08 -4.87
CA PRO A 177 9.51 12.57 -5.98
C PRO A 177 10.97 12.73 -5.54
N GLU A 178 11.87 12.02 -6.19
CA GLU A 178 13.31 12.13 -5.94
C GLU A 178 13.87 13.37 -6.66
N LYS A 179 13.40 13.62 -7.88
CA LYS A 179 13.78 14.76 -8.70
C LYS A 179 12.57 15.64 -8.96
N ALA A 180 12.70 16.93 -8.66
CA ALA A 180 11.69 17.93 -8.93
C ALA A 180 12.33 19.10 -9.67
N PHE A 181 11.76 19.45 -10.84
CA PHE A 181 12.21 20.57 -11.64
C PHE A 181 11.10 21.59 -11.76
N ASP A 182 11.40 22.80 -11.30
CA ASP A 182 10.52 23.93 -11.50
C ASP A 182 10.62 24.48 -12.93
N GLY A 183 9.49 24.89 -13.50
CA GLY A 183 9.41 25.44 -14.86
C GLY A 183 9.71 24.41 -15.96
N ARG A 184 9.49 23.13 -15.68
CA ARG A 184 9.70 22.03 -16.62
C ARG A 184 8.43 21.21 -16.79
N ARG A 185 8.29 20.62 -17.97
CA ARG A 185 7.19 19.72 -18.32
C ARG A 185 7.71 18.62 -19.25
N LEU A 186 7.47 17.37 -18.90
CA LEU A 186 7.77 16.24 -19.78
C LEU A 186 6.64 16.08 -20.81
N ILE A 187 6.97 16.12 -22.10
CA ILE A 187 6.00 16.01 -23.19
C ILE A 187 6.00 14.59 -23.79
N ASN A 188 5.06 14.28 -24.68
CA ASN A 188 4.94 13.00 -25.41
C ASN A 188 4.68 11.72 -24.59
N HIS A 189 4.82 11.79 -23.26
CA HIS A 189 4.73 10.63 -22.36
C HIS A 189 3.50 10.63 -21.44
N VAL A 190 2.58 11.58 -21.63
CA VAL A 190 1.38 11.72 -20.81
C VAL A 190 0.40 10.57 -21.09
N ILE A 191 0.18 9.72 -20.10
CA ILE A 191 -0.81 8.63 -20.16
C ILE A 191 -2.19 9.05 -19.68
N ARG A 192 -2.26 10.03 -18.76
CA ARG A 192 -3.54 10.45 -18.18
C ARG A 192 -3.49 11.87 -17.64
N ILE A 193 -4.57 12.62 -17.80
CA ILE A 193 -4.73 13.96 -17.23
C ILE A 193 -5.86 13.92 -16.20
N VAL A 194 -5.61 14.42 -15.00
CA VAL A 194 -6.56 14.45 -13.88
C VAL A 194 -6.61 15.83 -13.25
N LYS A 195 -7.81 16.26 -12.84
CA LYS A 195 -7.99 17.47 -12.02
C LYS A 195 -8.03 17.06 -10.56
N VAL A 196 -7.16 17.64 -9.73
CA VAL A 196 -7.02 17.28 -8.31
C VAL A 196 -7.08 18.52 -7.43
N LEU A 197 -7.49 18.39 -6.18
CA LEU A 197 -7.65 19.53 -5.26
C LEU A 197 -6.31 20.03 -4.70
N THR A 198 -5.31 19.15 -4.59
CA THR A 198 -3.99 19.48 -4.06
C THR A 198 -2.89 18.81 -4.88
N VAL A 199 -1.67 19.33 -4.77
CA VAL A 199 -0.45 18.71 -5.29
C VAL A 199 -0.28 17.27 -4.79
N SER A 200 -0.52 17.04 -3.50
CA SER A 200 -0.41 15.70 -2.90
C SER A 200 -1.40 14.69 -3.49
N PHE A 201 -2.58 15.12 -3.95
CA PHE A 201 -3.50 14.25 -4.67
C PHE A 201 -2.94 13.88 -6.05
N CYS A 202 -2.19 14.74 -6.75
CA CYS A 202 -1.55 14.37 -8.02
C CYS A 202 -0.53 13.24 -7.82
N HIS A 203 0.29 13.32 -6.77
CA HIS A 203 1.21 12.24 -6.36
C HIS A 203 0.44 10.93 -6.10
N LYS A 204 -0.71 11.01 -5.41
CA LYS A 204 -1.58 9.84 -5.19
C LYS A 204 -2.19 9.29 -6.48
N MET A 205 -2.57 10.15 -7.43
CA MET A 205 -3.10 9.72 -8.72
C MET A 205 -2.05 8.99 -9.55
N CYS A 206 -0.80 9.49 -9.56
CA CYS A 206 0.32 8.75 -10.17
C CYS A 206 0.55 7.41 -9.48
N TYR A 207 0.50 7.37 -8.15
CA TYR A 207 0.58 6.11 -7.39
C TYR A 207 -0.47 5.08 -7.82
N MET A 208 -1.72 5.50 -8.01
CA MET A 208 -2.83 4.61 -8.37
C MET A 208 -2.79 4.16 -9.83
N GLU A 209 -2.00 4.81 -10.67
CA GLU A 209 -1.83 4.49 -12.08
C GLU A 209 -0.61 3.56 -12.25
N PRO A 210 -0.78 2.27 -12.60
CA PRO A 210 0.30 1.29 -12.56
C PRO A 210 1.54 1.67 -13.36
N ASP A 211 1.33 2.37 -14.48
CA ASP A 211 2.35 2.79 -15.43
C ASP A 211 2.92 4.19 -15.12
N CYS A 212 2.31 4.98 -14.23
CA CYS A 212 2.79 6.34 -13.98
C CYS A 212 4.07 6.36 -13.14
N VAL A 213 5.16 6.94 -13.64
CA VAL A 213 6.44 7.07 -12.89
C VAL A 213 6.93 8.51 -12.75
N SER A 214 6.29 9.47 -13.42
CA SER A 214 6.52 10.90 -13.20
C SER A 214 5.23 11.70 -13.45
N ILE A 215 5.22 12.96 -13.03
CA ILE A 215 4.06 13.85 -13.20
C ILE A 215 4.46 15.23 -13.71
N ASN A 216 3.56 15.86 -14.47
CA ASN A 216 3.55 17.30 -14.68
C ASN A 216 2.42 17.94 -13.88
N LEU A 217 2.72 18.97 -13.12
CA LEU A 217 1.77 19.74 -12.33
C LEU A 217 1.67 21.15 -12.89
N TYR A 218 0.51 21.51 -13.41
CA TYR A 218 0.27 22.87 -13.87
C TYR A 218 0.18 23.85 -12.69
N LYS A 219 1.01 24.89 -12.71
CA LYS A 219 0.96 26.06 -11.84
C LYS A 219 -0.30 26.84 -12.20
N ARG A 220 -1.17 27.06 -11.22
CA ARG A 220 -2.51 27.60 -11.45
C ARG A 220 -2.55 28.90 -12.27
N VAL A 221 -3.54 28.97 -13.16
CA VAL A 221 -4.33 30.15 -13.49
C VAL A 221 -5.79 29.67 -13.56
N SER A 222 -6.69 30.07 -12.64
CA SER A 222 -8.19 30.08 -12.76
C SER A 222 -8.94 29.73 -11.46
N GLY A 223 -9.97 30.52 -11.17
CA GLY A 223 -10.72 30.63 -9.90
C GLY A 223 -11.63 29.47 -9.47
N HIS A 224 -11.36 28.22 -9.86
CA HIS A 224 -12.16 27.05 -9.48
C HIS A 224 -11.37 25.93 -8.76
N GLY A 225 -10.33 26.29 -8.01
CA GLY A 225 -9.85 25.49 -6.88
C GLY A 225 -9.07 24.18 -7.15
N GLY A 226 -8.83 23.77 -8.40
CA GLY A 226 -8.08 22.54 -8.73
C GLY A 226 -6.70 22.76 -9.36
N TYR A 227 -5.86 21.72 -9.35
CA TYR A 227 -4.62 21.57 -10.11
C TYR A 227 -4.85 20.62 -11.29
N LYS A 228 -4.31 20.95 -12.47
CA LYS A 228 -4.21 20.02 -13.59
C LYS A 228 -2.93 19.20 -13.41
N CYS A 229 -3.09 17.88 -13.34
CA CYS A 229 -2.04 16.90 -13.12
C CYS A 229 -1.97 15.98 -14.34
N GLU A 230 -0.80 15.87 -14.95
CA GLU A 230 -0.51 14.94 -16.04
C GLU A 230 0.35 13.81 -15.50
N LEU A 231 -0.07 12.57 -15.70
CA LEU A 231 0.61 11.35 -15.30
C LEU A 231 1.42 10.85 -16.49
N ASN A 232 2.70 10.53 -16.30
CA ASN A 232 3.61 10.09 -17.36
C ASN A 232 4.13 8.68 -17.13
N ASN A 233 4.31 7.90 -18.20
CA ASN A 233 4.80 6.52 -18.12
C ASN A 233 6.33 6.37 -18.06
N VAL A 234 7.08 7.46 -18.24
CA VAL A 234 8.54 7.49 -18.11
C VAL A 234 9.00 8.67 -17.25
N THR A 235 10.26 8.65 -16.84
CA THR A 235 10.95 9.81 -16.27
C THR A 235 11.70 10.56 -17.36
N HIS A 236 12.26 11.73 -17.05
CA HIS A 236 13.14 12.50 -17.95
C HIS A 236 14.46 11.78 -18.26
N GLU A 237 14.81 10.74 -17.51
CA GLU A 237 16.06 10.02 -17.70
C GLU A 237 15.99 9.22 -18.99
N LYS A 238 16.95 9.47 -19.90
CA LYS A 238 16.92 9.01 -21.32
C LYS A 238 15.85 9.67 -22.19
N HIS A 239 15.12 10.67 -21.67
CA HIS A 239 14.09 11.45 -22.35
C HIS A 239 14.30 12.95 -22.11
N GLU A 240 15.56 13.38 -22.11
CA GLU A 240 15.96 14.74 -21.74
C GLU A 240 15.43 15.78 -22.75
N ASP A 241 15.38 15.40 -24.02
CA ASP A 241 14.84 16.23 -25.11
C ASP A 241 13.33 16.46 -24.99
N ASP A 242 12.62 15.54 -24.34
CA ASP A 242 11.18 15.67 -24.06
C ASP A 242 10.91 16.51 -22.80
N LEU A 243 11.93 16.86 -22.00
CA LEU A 243 11.79 17.68 -20.80
C LEU A 243 11.87 19.18 -21.14
N GLU A 244 10.79 19.71 -21.69
CA GLU A 244 10.72 21.08 -22.15
C GLU A 244 10.68 22.10 -21.01
N LYS A 245 11.21 23.29 -21.31
CA LYS A 245 11.02 24.47 -20.45
C LYS A 245 9.59 24.98 -20.61
N LYS A 246 8.83 24.90 -19.52
CA LYS A 246 7.47 25.40 -19.40
C LYS A 246 7.28 25.97 -18.01
N ASP A 247 7.43 27.29 -17.89
CA ASP A 247 7.43 28.00 -16.61
C ASP A 247 6.13 27.82 -15.81
N ASP A 248 5.02 27.49 -16.49
CA ASP A 248 3.73 27.19 -15.86
C ASP A 248 3.62 25.77 -15.31
N TYR A 249 4.69 24.98 -15.25
CA TYR A 249 4.64 23.61 -14.75
C TYR A 249 5.72 23.32 -13.70
N PHE A 250 5.39 22.43 -12.77
CA PHE A 250 6.34 21.69 -11.95
C PHE A 250 6.41 20.25 -12.46
N TYR A 251 7.61 19.76 -12.75
CA TYR A 251 7.83 18.37 -13.10
C TYR A 251 8.40 17.61 -11.92
N HIS A 252 7.84 16.44 -11.61
CA HIS A 252 8.31 15.58 -10.51
C HIS A 252 8.49 14.15 -11.02
N ALA A 253 9.64 13.54 -10.77
CA ALA A 253 9.97 12.16 -11.12
C ALA A 253 10.27 11.32 -9.88
N ALA A 254 9.82 10.06 -9.91
CA ALA A 254 10.29 9.04 -8.96
C ALA A 254 11.60 8.39 -9.44
N GLU A 255 12.33 7.76 -8.53
CA GLU A 255 13.51 6.94 -8.85
C GLU A 255 13.12 5.81 -9.83
N SER A 256 13.98 5.55 -10.82
CA SER A 256 13.75 4.52 -11.83
C SER A 256 14.95 3.58 -11.99
N ALA A 257 14.89 2.42 -11.35
CA ALA A 257 15.86 1.33 -11.56
C ALA A 257 15.93 0.83 -13.02
N CYS A 258 14.95 1.19 -13.85
CA CYS A 258 14.89 0.89 -15.28
C CYS A 258 15.92 1.68 -16.11
N VAL A 259 16.52 2.74 -15.53
CA VAL A 259 17.57 3.51 -16.20
C VAL A 259 18.86 2.70 -16.27
N ASP A 260 19.28 2.11 -15.16
CA ASP A 260 20.52 1.33 -15.10
C ASP A 260 20.34 -0.11 -15.60
N ASN A 261 19.12 -0.66 -15.54
CA ASN A 261 18.82 -2.04 -15.90
C ASN A 261 17.71 -2.13 -16.96
N PRO A 262 18.00 -1.79 -18.23
CA PRO A 262 17.01 -1.89 -19.29
C PRO A 262 16.61 -3.35 -19.54
N CYS A 263 15.31 -3.59 -19.77
CA CYS A 263 14.83 -4.90 -20.16
C CYS A 263 15.20 -5.20 -21.62
N ASN A 264 15.66 -6.43 -21.89
CA ASN A 264 15.96 -6.89 -23.25
C ASN A 264 14.66 -7.11 -24.07
N ASN A 265 14.80 -7.18 -25.40
CA ASN A 265 13.74 -7.54 -26.36
C ASN A 265 12.52 -6.61 -26.37
N ASN A 266 12.74 -5.30 -26.20
CA ASN A 266 11.67 -4.29 -26.24
C ASN A 266 10.58 -4.50 -25.16
N ALA A 267 10.91 -5.20 -24.08
CA ALA A 267 10.00 -5.41 -22.96
C ALA A 267 9.86 -4.13 -22.12
N THR A 268 8.64 -3.83 -21.68
CA THR A 268 8.37 -2.68 -20.79
C THR A 268 9.02 -2.92 -19.43
N CYS A 269 9.98 -2.07 -19.06
CA CYS A 269 10.51 -2.05 -17.71
C CYS A 269 9.58 -1.24 -16.82
N GLN A 270 9.07 -1.87 -15.75
CA GLN A 270 8.30 -1.17 -14.72
C GLN A 270 9.13 -1.07 -13.45
N SER A 271 9.53 0.15 -13.08
CA SER A 271 10.18 0.39 -11.80
C SER A 271 9.16 0.27 -10.66
N SER A 272 9.53 -0.48 -9.62
CA SER A 272 8.82 -0.43 -8.35
C SER A 272 9.31 0.78 -7.58
N PHE A 273 8.44 1.76 -7.27
CA PHE A 273 8.77 2.83 -6.31
C PHE A 273 9.32 2.19 -5.03
N MET A 274 10.61 2.37 -4.77
CA MET A 274 11.26 2.00 -3.52
C MET A 274 12.04 3.23 -3.05
N TYR A 275 11.84 3.51 -1.76
CA TYR A 275 12.45 4.51 -0.87
C TYR A 275 13.33 5.63 -1.41
#